data_AF-A0A2P2L5R2-F1
#
_entry.id   AF-A0A2P2L5R2-F1
#
_cell.length_a   1.000
_cell.length_b   1.000
_cell.length_c   1.000
_cell.angle_alpha   90.00
_cell.angle_beta   90.00
_cell.angle_gamma   90.00
#
_symmetry.space_group_name_H-M   'P 1'
#
loop_
_entity.id
_entity.type
_entity.pdbx_description
1 polymer ?
#
loop_
_entity_poly.entity_id
_entity_poly.type
_entity_poly.pdbx_seq_one_letter_code
_entity_poly.pdbx_strand_id
1 'polypeptide(L)'
;MATMTASSLSRGASNYDEVSMQQSLLFSDSLKDLKNLRTQLYSAAEYFELSYTNDEQKQMVVETLKDYAIKAIVNTVDHLGSVTYKVNDLLDGKVEEVTGTEFRVSCIEQV
;
A
#
# COMPACT_ATOMS: atom_id res chain seq x y z
N MET A 1 -37.73 0.01 26.43
CA MET A 1 -36.27 -0.21 26.51
C MET A 1 -35.66 -0.24 25.10
N ALA A 2 -35.96 0.76 24.25
CA ALA A 2 -35.67 0.71 22.79
C ALA A 2 -34.73 1.83 22.30
N THR A 3 -34.23 2.68 23.19
CA THR A 3 -33.48 3.90 22.82
C THR A 3 -31.95 3.75 22.87
N MET A 4 -31.42 2.57 23.22
CA MET A 4 -29.97 2.35 23.37
C MET A 4 -29.28 1.72 22.15
N THR A 5 -30.04 1.27 21.14
CA THR A 5 -29.52 0.61 19.93
C THR A 5 -29.15 1.60 18.82
N ALA A 6 -29.86 2.72 18.69
CA ALA A 6 -29.60 3.69 17.62
C ALA A 6 -28.28 4.48 17.82
N SER A 7 -27.96 4.85 19.06
CA SER A 7 -26.74 5.61 19.39
C SER A 7 -25.46 4.76 19.32
N SER A 8 -25.57 3.47 19.60
CA SER A 8 -24.46 2.51 19.47
C SER A 8 -24.18 2.16 18.01
N LEU A 9 -25.21 2.01 17.16
CA LEU A 9 -25.06 1.83 15.72
C LEU A 9 -24.43 3.05 15.03
N SER A 10 -24.88 4.26 15.37
CA SER A 10 -24.34 5.51 14.82
C SER A 10 -22.85 5.72 15.17
N ARG A 11 -22.44 5.38 16.40
CA ARG A 11 -21.05 5.48 16.83
C ARG A 11 -20.14 4.42 16.19
N GLY A 12 -20.65 3.21 15.97
CA GLY A 12 -19.95 2.15 15.24
C GLY A 12 -19.72 2.51 13.77
N ALA A 13 -20.73 3.07 13.10
CA ALA A 13 -20.62 3.52 11.70
C ALA A 13 -19.63 4.69 11.55
N SER A 14 -19.65 5.67 12.47
CA SER A 14 -18.72 6.80 12.48
C SER A 14 -17.26 6.36 12.69
N ASN A 15 -17.02 5.40 13.59
CA ASN A 15 -15.67 4.89 13.83
C ASN A 15 -15.16 4.04 12.64
N TYR A 16 -16.03 3.28 11.99
CA TYR A 16 -15.67 2.47 10.83
C TYR A 16 -15.25 3.34 9.63
N ASP A 17 -15.98 4.43 9.38
CA ASP A 17 -15.64 5.38 8.32
C ASP A 17 -14.27 6.03 8.55
N GLU A 18 -13.95 6.41 9.79
CA GLU A 18 -12.65 6.98 10.16
C GLU A 18 -11.49 6.00 9.95
N VAL A 19 -11.66 4.73 10.33
CA VAL A 19 -10.67 3.67 10.09
C VAL A 19 -10.43 3.43 8.60
N SER A 20 -11.51 3.38 7.81
CA SER A 20 -11.43 3.20 6.36
C SER A 20 -10.71 4.36 5.67
N MET A 21 -11.00 5.60 6.09
CA MET A 21 -10.29 6.79 5.61
C MET A 21 -8.80 6.72 5.93
N GLN A 22 -8.44 6.32 7.15
CA GLN A 22 -7.04 6.19 7.57
C GLN A 22 -6.29 5.12 6.75
N GLN A 23 -6.90 3.96 6.51
CA GLN A 23 -6.31 2.91 5.67
C GLN A 23 -6.07 3.40 4.22
N SER A 24 -7.01 4.19 3.67
CA SER A 24 -6.88 4.77 2.34
C SER A 24 -5.71 5.75 2.24
N LEU A 25 -5.52 6.60 3.26
CA LEU A 25 -4.37 7.49 3.35
C LEU A 25 -3.05 6.72 3.39
N LEU A 26 -2.95 5.69 4.25
CA LEU A 26 -1.74 4.86 4.37
C LEU A 26 -1.42 4.10 3.07
N PHE A 27 -2.44 3.66 2.34
CA PHE A 27 -2.27 3.06 1.02
C PHE A 27 -1.74 4.08 0.00
N SER A 28 -2.31 5.28 -0.04
CA SER A 28 -1.84 6.38 -0.90
C SER A 28 -0.39 6.76 -0.61
N ASP A 29 0.00 6.86 0.66
CA ASP A 29 1.38 7.15 1.07
C ASP A 29 2.32 6.04 0.59
N SER A 30 1.91 4.77 0.70
CA SER A 30 2.71 3.64 0.22
C SER A 30 2.92 3.67 -1.30
N LEU A 31 1.92 4.10 -2.06
CA LEU A 31 2.06 4.32 -3.51
C LEU A 31 2.99 5.49 -3.83
N LYS A 32 2.97 6.55 -3.00
CA LYS A 32 3.87 7.68 -3.13
C LYS A 32 5.32 7.25 -2.88
N ASP A 33 5.56 6.45 -1.85
CA ASP A 33 6.87 5.90 -1.53
C ASP A 33 7.38 4.99 -2.65
N LEU A 34 6.55 4.10 -3.18
CA LEU A 34 6.93 3.24 -4.31
C LEU A 34 7.29 4.07 -5.57
N LYS A 35 6.56 5.16 -5.85
CA LYS A 35 6.91 6.09 -6.93
C LYS A 35 8.23 6.81 -6.69
N ASN A 36 8.51 7.19 -5.44
CA ASN A 36 9.77 7.82 -5.07
C ASN A 36 10.94 6.84 -5.21
N LEU A 37 10.77 5.59 -4.75
CA LEU A 37 11.76 4.53 -4.91
C LEU A 37 12.11 4.34 -6.39
N ARG A 38 11.11 4.25 -7.28
CA ARG A 38 11.35 4.17 -8.73
C ARG A 38 12.24 5.30 -9.23
N THR A 39 11.96 6.55 -8.85
CA THR A 39 12.79 7.69 -9.25
C THR A 39 14.23 7.56 -8.74
N GLN A 40 14.41 7.16 -7.48
CA GLN A 40 15.74 6.94 -6.89
C GLN A 40 16.52 5.83 -7.63
N LEU A 41 15.86 4.74 -8.01
CA LEU A 41 16.47 3.65 -8.75
C LEU A 41 16.95 4.10 -10.14
N TYR A 42 16.19 4.94 -10.84
CA TYR A 42 16.63 5.52 -12.11
C TYR A 42 17.83 6.44 -11.94
N SER A 43 17.82 7.32 -10.93
CA SER A 43 18.96 8.20 -10.66
C SER A 43 20.22 7.40 -10.28
N ALA A 44 20.07 6.31 -9.52
CA ALA A 44 21.19 5.43 -9.21
C ALA A 44 21.72 4.71 -10.45
N ALA A 45 20.84 4.23 -11.34
CA ALA A 45 21.24 3.61 -12.58
C ALA A 45 22.03 4.57 -13.49
N GLU A 46 21.56 5.80 -13.65
CA GLU A 46 22.27 6.86 -14.38
C GLU A 46 23.64 7.16 -13.75
N TYR A 47 23.70 7.24 -12.41
CA TYR A 47 24.97 7.42 -11.70
C TYR A 47 25.95 6.28 -11.97
N PHE A 48 25.51 5.02 -11.92
CA PHE A 48 26.36 3.87 -12.20
C PHE A 48 26.83 3.84 -13.66
N GLU A 49 26.00 4.25 -14.62
CA GLU A 49 26.39 4.37 -16.03
C GLU A 49 27.50 5.42 -16.22
N LEU A 50 27.32 6.61 -15.63
CA LEU A 50 28.31 7.69 -15.69
C LEU A 50 29.60 7.30 -14.98
N SER A 51 29.52 6.69 -13.79
CA SER A 51 30.68 6.22 -13.03
C SER A 51 31.42 5.13 -13.80
N TYR A 52 30.71 4.15 -14.36
CA TYR A 52 31.32 3.09 -15.16
C TYR A 52 31.93 3.62 -16.45
N THR A 53 31.46 4.74 -17.01
CA THR A 53 32.06 5.34 -18.20
C THR A 53 33.33 6.13 -17.87
N ASN A 54 33.32 6.92 -16.79
CA ASN A 54 34.36 7.91 -16.51
C ASN A 54 35.44 7.47 -15.51
N ASP A 55 35.18 6.48 -14.64
CA ASP A 55 36.12 6.05 -13.60
C ASP A 55 37.15 5.04 -14.13
N GLU A 56 38.41 5.11 -13.71
CA GLU A 56 39.41 4.10 -14.08
C GLU A 56 39.23 2.78 -13.30
N GLN A 57 38.61 2.82 -12.11
CA GLN A 57 38.39 1.67 -11.23
C GLN A 57 37.12 0.87 -11.60
N LYS A 58 37.00 0.45 -12.86
CA LYS A 58 35.80 -0.23 -13.39
C LYS A 58 35.33 -1.43 -12.56
N GLN A 59 36.25 -2.23 -12.03
CA GLN A 59 35.89 -3.42 -11.24
C GLN A 59 35.19 -3.04 -9.93
N MET A 60 35.66 -2.01 -9.23
CA MET A 60 35.01 -1.52 -8.01
C MET A 60 33.60 -1.00 -8.28
N VAL A 61 33.41 -0.29 -9.40
CA VAL A 61 32.09 0.19 -9.83
C VAL A 61 31.15 -0.99 -10.09
N VAL A 62 31.62 -2.04 -10.78
CA VAL A 62 30.82 -3.24 -11.08
C VAL A 62 30.44 -4.00 -9.82
N GLU A 63 31.37 -4.17 -8.87
CA GLU A 63 31.08 -4.83 -7.58
C GLU A 63 30.02 -4.05 -6.79
N THR A 64 30.19 -2.73 -6.69
CA THR A 64 29.23 -1.85 -5.99
C THR A 64 27.86 -1.85 -6.66
N LEU A 65 27.81 -1.85 -8.00
CA LEU A 65 26.57 -1.95 -8.77
C LEU A 65 25.85 -3.27 -8.50
N LYS A 66 26.56 -4.40 -8.44
CA LYS A 66 25.95 -5.70 -8.12
C LYS A 66 25.30 -5.70 -6.74
N ASP A 67 26.01 -5.20 -5.73
CA ASP A 67 25.48 -5.09 -4.37
C ASP A 67 24.26 -4.17 -4.31
N TYR A 68 24.31 -3.04 -5.03
CA TYR A 68 23.19 -2.12 -5.12
C TYR A 68 21.99 -2.76 -5.83
N ALA A 69 22.20 -3.46 -6.94
CA ALA A 69 21.13 -4.11 -7.70
C ALA A 69 20.38 -5.15 -6.85
N ILE A 70 21.10 -5.94 -6.04
CA ILE A 70 20.49 -6.88 -5.10
C ILE A 70 19.60 -6.13 -4.10
N LYS A 71 20.12 -5.07 -3.47
CA LYS A 71 19.35 -4.25 -2.51
C LYS A 71 18.15 -3.56 -3.17
N ALA A 72 18.31 -3.05 -4.38
CA ALA A 72 17.25 -2.42 -5.15
C ALA A 72 16.09 -3.39 -5.43
N ILE A 73 16.39 -4.63 -5.81
CA ILE A 73 15.39 -5.67 -6.03
C ILE A 73 14.67 -6.00 -4.73
N VAL A 74 15.41 -6.27 -3.65
CA VAL A 74 14.84 -6.59 -2.34
C VAL A 74 13.93 -5.46 -1.85
N ASN A 75 14.38 -4.21 -1.90
CA ASN A 75 13.58 -3.06 -1.51
C ASN A 75 12.32 -2.92 -2.37
N THR A 76 12.43 -3.10 -3.69
CA THR A 76 11.26 -3.02 -4.58
C THR A 76 10.23 -4.09 -4.25
N VAL A 77 10.67 -5.33 -4.00
CA VAL A 77 9.78 -6.44 -3.61
C VAL A 77 9.11 -6.16 -2.26
N ASP A 78 9.84 -5.65 -1.28
CA ASP A 78 9.31 -5.28 0.04
C ASP A 78 8.22 -4.20 -0.08
N HIS A 79 8.50 -3.10 -0.80
CA HIS A 79 7.51 -2.04 -1.02
C HIS A 79 6.28 -2.55 -1.78
N LEU A 80 6.44 -3.41 -2.79
CA LEU A 80 5.32 -4.04 -3.50
C LEU A 80 4.49 -4.94 -2.59
N GLY A 81 5.13 -5.72 -1.72
CA GLY A 81 4.46 -6.53 -0.71
C GLY A 81 3.63 -5.67 0.24
N SER A 82 4.19 -4.56 0.71
CA SER A 82 3.51 -3.61 1.59
C SER A 82 2.30 -2.94 0.93
N VAL A 83 2.41 -2.55 -0.35
CA VAL A 83 1.30 -2.00 -1.14
C VAL A 83 0.20 -3.05 -1.35
N THR A 84 0.59 -4.29 -1.67
CA THR A 84 -0.34 -5.41 -1.90
C THR A 84 -1.12 -5.75 -0.63
N TYR A 85 -0.43 -5.78 0.52
CA TYR A 85 -1.09 -6.01 1.81
C TYR A 85 -2.14 -4.94 2.11
N LYS A 86 -1.80 -3.66 1.97
CA LYS A 86 -2.72 -2.55 2.27
C LYS A 86 -3.93 -2.50 1.34
N VAL A 87 -3.77 -2.80 0.05
CA VAL A 87 -4.92 -2.86 -0.87
C VAL A 87 -5.83 -4.05 -0.56
N ASN A 88 -5.27 -5.18 -0.14
CA ASN A 88 -6.08 -6.33 0.26
C ASN A 88 -6.88 -6.03 1.54
N ASP A 89 -6.26 -5.40 2.54
CA ASP A 89 -6.93 -4.97 3.77
C ASP A 89 -8.10 -4.00 3.50
N LEU A 90 -7.90 -3.05 2.59
CA LEU A 90 -8.97 -2.15 2.12
C LEU A 90 -10.09 -2.91 1.40
N LEU A 91 -9.74 -3.89 0.56
CA LEU A 91 -10.71 -4.70 -0.17
C LEU A 91 -11.54 -5.58 0.77
N ASP A 92 -10.89 -6.24 1.75
CA ASP A 92 -11.55 -7.10 2.73
C ASP A 92 -12.62 -6.32 3.50
N GLY A 93 -12.30 -5.11 3.95
CA GLY A 93 -13.29 -4.22 4.59
C GLY A 93 -14.49 -3.89 3.67
N LYS A 94 -14.25 -3.64 2.37
CA LYS A 94 -15.35 -3.40 1.42
C LYS A 94 -16.18 -4.64 1.13
N VAL A 95 -15.59 -5.82 1.11
CA VAL A 95 -16.31 -7.09 0.95
C VAL A 95 -17.23 -7.33 2.15
N GLU A 96 -16.76 -7.08 3.38
CA GLU A 96 -17.60 -7.15 4.58
C GLU A 96 -18.78 -6.16 4.53
N GLU A 97 -18.53 -4.92 4.09
CA GLU A 97 -19.56 -3.88 3.95
C GLU A 97 -20.65 -4.28 2.95
N VAL A 98 -20.25 -4.82 1.79
CA VAL A 98 -21.19 -5.30 0.75
C VAL A 98 -22.00 -6.48 1.27
N THR A 99 -21.34 -7.48 1.86
CA THR A 99 -22.00 -8.67 2.42
C THR A 99 -23.03 -8.29 3.49
N GLY A 100 -22.67 -7.36 4.38
CA GLY A 100 -23.59 -6.85 5.40
C GLY A 100 -24.78 -6.11 4.81
N THR A 101 -24.58 -5.38 3.71
CA THR A 101 -25.66 -4.67 3.00
C THR A 101 -26.59 -5.65 2.27
N GLU A 102 -26.04 -6.64 1.57
CA GLU A 102 -26.81 -7.70 0.90
C GLU A 102 -27.70 -8.45 1.90
N PHE A 103 -27.18 -8.79 3.08
CA PHE A 103 -27.95 -9.43 4.14
C PHE A 103 -29.15 -8.56 4.60
N ARG A 104 -28.94 -7.24 4.75
CA ARG A 104 -30.01 -6.30 5.13
C ARG A 104 -31.07 -6.19 4.04
N VAL A 105 -30.67 -6.17 2.77
CA VAL A 105 -31.61 -6.17 1.63
C VAL A 105 -32.43 -7.45 1.62
N SER A 106 -31.82 -8.62 1.79
CA SER A 106 -32.53 -9.90 1.83
C SER A 106 -33.56 -9.97 2.98
N CYS A 107 -33.24 -9.40 4.14
CA CYS A 107 -34.19 -9.30 5.25
C CYS A 107 -35.43 -8.46 4.90
N ILE A 108 -35.29 -7.43 4.06
CA ILE A 108 -36.39 -6.56 3.63
C ILE A 108 -37.27 -7.28 2.60
N GLU A 109 -36.68 -8.01 1.67
CA GLU A 109 -37.41 -8.75 0.62
C GLU A 109 -38.24 -9.93 1.16
N GLN A 110 -37.96 -10.40 2.38
CA GLN A 110 -38.70 -11.48 3.05
C GLN A 110 -39.97 -11.00 3.79
N VAL A 111 -40.31 -9.70 3.71
CA VAL A 111 -41.53 -9.08 4.28
C VAL A 111 -42.59 -8.89 3.22
#